data_AF-A0A1Y1R704-F1
#
_entry.id   AF-A0A1Y1R704-F1
#
_cell.length_a   1.000
_cell.length_b   1.000
_cell.length_c   1.000
_cell.angle_alpha   90.00
_cell.angle_beta   90.00
_cell.angle_gamma   90.00
#
_symmetry.space_group_name_H-M   'P 1'
#
loop_
_entity.id
_entity.type
_entity.pdbx_description
1 polymer ?
#
loop_
_entity_poly.entity_id
_entity_poly.type
_entity_poly.pdbx_seq_one_letter_code
_entity_poly.pdbx_strand_id
1 'polypeptide(L)'
;MAVIPMWQCDRDGSMFADKKAAKKYDRQLELAANLSSLLEKHFSTLNEELAENIGLLLARYKDTLSKAFKGKPELVLELLDETQLTPESVPA
;
A
#
# COMPACT_ATOMS: atom_id res chain seq x y z
N MET A 1 -8.34 33.34 11.98
CA MET A 1 -8.21 32.34 10.90
C MET A 1 -6.89 31.60 11.11
N ALA A 2 -6.92 30.29 11.34
CA ALA A 2 -5.70 29.52 11.59
C ALA A 2 -5.21 28.87 10.29
N VAL A 3 -3.90 28.96 10.02
CA VAL A 3 -3.26 28.30 8.88
C VAL A 3 -2.53 27.07 9.42
N ILE A 4 -2.79 25.89 8.83
CA ILE A 4 -2.15 24.64 9.21
C ILE A 4 -1.20 24.24 8.08
N PRO A 5 0.11 24.11 8.34
CA PRO A 5 1.05 23.61 7.33
C PRO A 5 0.77 22.13 7.06
N MET A 6 0.66 21.76 5.79
CA MET A 6 0.50 20.38 5.32
C MET A 6 1.63 19.99 4.36
N TRP A 7 1.93 18.70 4.33
CA TRP A 7 2.88 18.07 3.44
C TRP A 7 2.12 17.33 2.35
N GLN A 8 2.28 17.76 1.10
CA GLN A 8 1.67 17.11 -0.06
C GLN A 8 2.61 16.03 -0.60
N CYS A 9 2.06 14.86 -0.90
CA CYS A 9 2.74 13.80 -1.61
C CYS A 9 2.66 14.07 -3.12
N ASP A 10 3.80 14.06 -3.81
CA ASP A 10 3.89 14.44 -5.23
C ASP A 10 3.24 13.38 -6.16
N ARG A 11 3.25 12.11 -5.73
CA ARG A 11 2.74 10.99 -6.55
C ARG A 11 1.22 10.96 -6.71
N ASP A 12 0.47 11.32 -5.68
CA ASP A 12 -0.99 11.16 -5.65
C ASP A 12 -1.74 12.39 -5.12
N GLY A 13 -1.02 13.45 -4.70
CA GLY A 13 -1.62 14.65 -4.11
C GLY A 13 -2.10 14.49 -2.68
N SER A 14 -1.85 13.36 -2.01
CA SER A 14 -2.28 13.12 -0.64
C SER A 14 -1.62 14.11 0.33
N MET A 15 -2.42 14.68 1.24
CA MET A 15 -1.98 15.69 2.20
C MET A 15 -1.84 15.08 3.59
N PHE A 16 -0.71 15.35 4.24
CA PHE A 16 -0.41 14.87 5.59
C PHE A 16 -0.01 16.03 6.50
N ALA A 17 -0.47 16.00 7.75
CA ALA A 17 -0.04 16.96 8.76
C ALA A 17 1.44 16.78 9.18
N ASP A 18 2.00 15.58 9.00
CA ASP A 18 3.35 15.21 9.43
C ASP A 18 4.24 14.76 8.25
N LYS A 19 5.48 15.28 8.23
CA LYS A 19 6.47 15.01 7.18
C LYS A 19 6.89 13.54 7.12
N LYS A 20 7.01 12.88 8.28
CA LYS A 20 7.42 11.47 8.36
C LYS A 20 6.30 10.58 7.85
N ALA A 21 5.04 10.90 8.15
CA ALA A 21 3.88 10.22 7.58
C ALA A 21 3.86 10.34 6.05
N ALA A 22 4.01 11.56 5.50
CA ALA A 22 4.08 11.78 4.06
C ALA A 22 5.21 10.97 3.40
N LYS A 23 6.42 10.99 3.97
CA LYS A 23 7.55 10.20 3.47
C LYS A 23 7.33 8.69 3.53
N LYS A 24 6.69 8.19 4.61
CA LYS A 24 6.38 6.76 4.75
C LYS A 24 5.41 6.32 3.66
N TYR A 25 4.41 7.15 3.39
CA TYR A 25 3.39 6.91 2.38
C TYR A 25 3.94 7.00 0.96
N ASP A 26 4.73 8.03 0.64
CA ASP A 26 5.44 8.14 -0.65
C ASP A 26 6.28 6.88 -0.95
N ARG A 27 7.05 6.43 0.04
CA ARG A 27 7.86 5.20 -0.09
C ARG A 27 7.01 3.93 -0.20
N GLN A 28 5.78 3.94 0.30
CA GLN A 28 4.84 2.83 0.11
C GLN A 28 4.32 2.81 -1.33
N LEU A 29 3.93 3.97 -1.88
CA LEU A 29 3.49 4.06 -3.28
C LEU A 29 4.60 3.70 -4.26
N GLU A 30 5.82 4.13 -4.00
CA GLU A 30 6.98 3.73 -4.80
C GLU A 30 7.20 2.21 -4.79
N LEU A 31 7.07 1.58 -3.62
CA LEU A 31 7.18 0.12 -3.49
C LEU A 31 6.05 -0.59 -4.26
N ALA A 32 4.83 -0.08 -4.17
CA ALA A 32 3.68 -0.63 -4.88
C ALA A 32 3.94 -0.65 -6.40
N ALA A 33 4.30 0.50 -6.98
CA ALA A 33 4.58 0.63 -8.41
C ALA A 33 5.68 -0.34 -8.87
N ASN A 34 6.78 -0.45 -8.10
CA ASN A 34 7.86 -1.37 -8.43
C ASN A 34 7.43 -2.85 -8.37
N LEU A 35 6.57 -3.22 -7.42
CA LEU A 35 6.01 -4.57 -7.33
C LEU A 35 5.06 -4.86 -8.49
N SER A 36 4.18 -3.92 -8.85
CA SER A 36 3.29 -4.05 -10.01
C SER A 36 4.07 -4.30 -11.29
N SER A 37 5.09 -3.47 -11.56
CA SER A 37 5.96 -3.66 -12.74
C SER A 37 6.76 -4.97 -12.70
N LEU A 38 7.10 -5.48 -11.51
CA LEU A 38 7.72 -6.80 -11.37
C LEU A 38 6.74 -7.91 -11.73
N LEU A 39 5.48 -7.81 -11.27
CA LEU A 39 4.44 -8.79 -11.57
C LEU A 39 4.12 -8.83 -13.06
N GLU A 40 3.94 -7.68 -13.71
CA GLU A 40 3.70 -7.60 -15.16
C GLU A 40 4.82 -8.25 -15.98
N LYS A 41 6.07 -8.07 -15.56
CA LYS A 41 7.23 -8.69 -16.22
C LYS A 41 7.27 -10.21 -16.10
N HIS A 42 6.81 -10.76 -14.97
CA HIS A 42 6.86 -12.19 -14.69
C HIS A 42 5.58 -12.93 -15.09
N PHE A 43 4.46 -12.23 -15.19
CA PHE A 43 3.15 -12.80 -15.47
C PHE A 43 2.51 -12.07 -16.67
N SER A 44 2.68 -12.64 -17.87
CA SER A 44 2.12 -12.09 -19.11
C SER A 44 0.59 -12.10 -19.18
N THR A 45 -0.08 -12.84 -18.29
CA THR A 45 -1.53 -12.93 -18.16
C THR A 45 -2.12 -11.94 -17.16
N LEU A 46 -1.29 -11.20 -16.42
CA LEU A 46 -1.76 -10.23 -15.43
C LEU A 46 -2.11 -8.92 -16.14
N ASN A 47 -3.35 -8.46 -15.93
CA ASN A 47 -3.79 -7.13 -16.37
C ASN A 47 -3.07 -6.05 -15.54
N GLU A 48 -2.75 -4.90 -16.15
CA GLU A 48 -2.09 -3.74 -15.51
C GLU A 48 -2.82 -3.31 -14.24
N GLU A 49 -4.15 -3.17 -14.31
CA GLU A 49 -4.99 -2.80 -13.16
C GLU A 49 -4.92 -3.85 -12.03
N LEU A 50 -4.84 -5.14 -12.38
CA LEU A 50 -4.71 -6.19 -11.38
C LEU A 50 -3.31 -6.21 -10.76
N ALA A 51 -2.27 -5.98 -11.57
CA ALA A 51 -0.91 -5.87 -11.09
C ALA A 51 -0.74 -4.69 -10.14
N GLU A 52 -1.35 -3.53 -10.45
CA GLU A 52 -1.39 -2.36 -9.59
C GLU A 52 -2.08 -2.64 -8.25
N ASN A 53 -3.27 -3.25 -8.30
CA ASN A 53 -4.01 -3.63 -7.09
C ASN A 53 -3.22 -4.59 -6.20
N ILE A 54 -2.55 -5.58 -6.78
CA ILE A 54 -1.70 -6.52 -6.03
C ILE A 54 -0.47 -5.78 -5.46
N GLY A 55 0.19 -4.94 -6.24
CA GLY A 55 1.33 -4.14 -5.79
C GLY A 55 0.98 -3.24 -4.60
N LEU A 56 -0.16 -2.55 -4.67
CA LEU A 56 -0.68 -1.70 -3.58
C LEU A 56 -1.00 -2.50 -2.33
N LEU A 57 -1.65 -3.66 -2.48
CA LEU A 57 -1.97 -4.57 -1.37
C LEU A 57 -0.68 -5.02 -0.66
N LEU A 58 0.31 -5.50 -1.42
CA LEU A 58 1.58 -5.94 -0.86
C LEU A 58 2.35 -4.78 -0.18
N ALA A 59 2.33 -3.59 -0.77
CA ALA A 59 3.00 -2.43 -0.19
C ALA A 59 2.35 -1.95 1.12
N ARG A 60 1.02 -2.04 1.24
CA ARG A 60 0.29 -1.73 2.48
C ARG A 60 0.73 -2.62 3.63
N TYR A 61 0.91 -3.91 3.37
CA TYR A 61 1.31 -4.90 4.37
C TYR A 61 2.82 -5.16 4.42
N LYS A 62 3.65 -4.27 3.85
CA LYS A 62 5.11 -4.50 3.73
C LYS A 62 5.78 -4.84 5.05
N ASP A 63 5.31 -4.27 6.16
CA ASP A 63 5.90 -4.45 7.48
C ASP A 63 5.62 -5.87 8.00
N THR A 64 4.40 -6.39 7.81
CA THR A 64 4.00 -7.77 8.14
C THR A 64 4.67 -8.77 7.21
N LEU A 65 4.64 -8.51 5.90
CA LEU A 65 5.30 -9.35 4.90
C LEU A 65 6.82 -9.41 5.10
N SER A 66 7.46 -8.30 5.48
CA SER A 66 8.90 -8.29 5.82
C SER A 66 9.22 -9.17 7.02
N LYS A 67 8.32 -9.26 8.01
CA LYS A 67 8.49 -10.18 9.15
C LYS A 67 8.24 -11.62 8.72
N ALA A 68 7.25 -11.85 7.85
CA ALA A 68 6.97 -13.17 7.32
C ALA A 68 8.17 -13.75 6.56
N PHE A 69 8.73 -12.98 5.62
CA PHE A 69 9.89 -13.38 4.83
C PHE A 69 11.17 -13.58 5.67
N LYS A 70 11.25 -13.01 6.88
CA LYS A 70 12.40 -13.17 7.80
C LYS A 70 12.38 -14.47 8.61
N GLY A 71 11.33 -15.31 8.49
CA GLY A 71 11.27 -16.61 9.15
C GLY A 71 10.05 -16.85 10.02
N LYS A 72 8.96 -16.10 9.82
CA LYS A 72 7.65 -16.34 10.46
C LYS A 72 6.53 -16.37 9.42
N PRO A 73 6.52 -17.37 8.52
CA PRO A 73 5.54 -17.43 7.43
C PRO A 73 4.09 -17.41 7.91
N GLU A 74 3.83 -17.77 9.17
CA GLU A 74 2.52 -17.78 9.80
C GLU A 74 1.89 -16.37 9.86
N LEU A 75 2.70 -15.31 9.89
CA LEU A 75 2.20 -13.92 9.91
C LEU A 75 1.46 -13.54 8.63
N VAL A 76 1.63 -14.28 7.53
CA VAL A 76 0.82 -14.07 6.31
C VAL A 76 -0.62 -14.49 6.55
N LEU A 77 -0.86 -15.50 7.40
CA LEU A 77 -2.22 -15.95 7.73
C LEU A 77 -3.00 -14.88 8.49
N GLU A 78 -2.32 -14.07 9.32
CA GLU A 78 -2.94 -12.93 10.01
C GLU A 78 -3.50 -11.89 9.03
N LEU A 79 -2.95 -11.78 7.81
CA LEU A 79 -3.44 -10.87 6.77
C LEU A 79 -4.72 -11.38 6.08
N LEU A 80 -5.02 -12.67 6.16
CA LEU A 80 -6.26 -13.24 5.60
C LEU A 80 -7.47 -12.75 6.39
N ASP A 81 -7.33 -12.60 7.70
CA ASP A 81 -8.40 -12.17 8.59
C ASP A 81 -8.69 -10.66 8.49
N GLU A 82 -7.68 -9.82 8.24
CA GLU A 82 -7.85 -8.37 8.07
C GLU A 82 -8.60 -7.98 6.79
N THR A 83 -8.63 -8.85 5.78
CA THR A 83 -9.33 -8.60 4.51
C THR A 83 -10.87 -8.57 4.68
N GLN A 84 -11.39 -9.02 5.82
CA GLN A 84 -12.84 -9.04 6.13
C GLN A 84 -13.39 -7.74 6.76
N LEU A 85 -12.57 -6.69 6.96
CA LEU A 85 -12.99 -5.49 7.73
C LEU A 85 -13.00 -4.16 6.97
N THR A 86 -13.29 -4.16 5.66
CA THR A 86 -13.82 -2.95 4.99
C THR A 86 -15.33 -3.10 4.77
N PRO A 87 -16.17 -2.78 5.77
CA PRO A 87 -17.58 -2.56 5.51
C PRO A 87 -17.70 -1.30 4.63
N GLU A 88 -18.44 -1.46 3.54
CA GLU A 88 -19.08 -0.42 2.75
C GLU A 88 -19.15 0.96 3.43
N SER A 89 -18.35 1.92 2.97
CA SER A 89 -18.72 3.32 3.06
C SER A 89 -19.74 3.64 1.95
N VAL A 90 -20.98 3.19 2.13
CA VAL A 90 -22.14 3.70 1.40
C VAL A 90 -22.82 4.75 2.31
N PRO A 91 -22.73 6.06 2.01
CA PRO A 91 -23.65 7.00 2.60
C PRO A 91 -24.97 7.02 1.79
N ALA A 92 -26.06 6.86 2.54
CA ALA A 92 -27.43 7.09 2.11
C ALA A 92 -27.75 8.58 1.92
#